data_AF-A0A956YY14-F1
#
_entry.id   AF-A0A956YY14-F1
#
_cell.length_a   1.000
_cell.length_b   1.000
_cell.length_c   1.000
_cell.angle_alpha   90.00
_cell.angle_beta   90.00
_cell.angle_gamma   90.00
#
_symmetry.space_group_name_H-M   'P 1'
#
loop_
_entity.id
_entity.type
_entity.pdbx_description
1 polymer ?
#
loop_
_entity_poly.entity_id
_entity_poly.type
_entity_poly.pdbx_seq_one_letter_code
_entity_poly.pdbx_strand_id
1 'polypeptide(L)'
;MLYERCLTEGTSDPLLRFIDEQLAQEPPRTQLLRDIADDLHQRLVSLQEQYFEARDRVLHLVKTRFDLDMSPLIVPKAEIYHQLPIDDLINAICAQRSLQAEDEGRLRRILKVSHGIAAQVFNDAVLTQDMHSYINDWLMALNTQSARRQGINDPFGPDKRIH
;
A
#
# COMPACT_ATOMS: atom_id res chain seq x y z
N MET A 1 -3.58 13.32 -11.46
CA MET A 1 -4.52 13.66 -10.37
C MET A 1 -3.70 13.75 -9.07
N LEU A 2 -4.32 14.06 -7.92
CA LEU A 2 -3.62 14.25 -6.63
C LEU A 2 -2.81 13.01 -6.22
N TYR A 3 -3.38 11.83 -6.44
CA TYR A 3 -2.75 10.54 -6.17
C TYR A 3 -1.45 10.34 -6.95
N GLU A 4 -1.46 10.51 -8.28
CA GLU A 4 -0.26 10.32 -9.11
C GLU A 4 0.83 11.32 -8.77
N ARG A 5 0.45 12.53 -8.33
CA ARG A 5 1.41 13.52 -7.84
C ARG A 5 2.10 13.04 -6.57
N CYS A 6 1.36 12.47 -5.61
CA CYS A 6 1.94 11.91 -4.39
C CYS A 6 2.90 10.76 -4.72
N LEU A 7 2.52 9.85 -5.63
CA LEU A 7 3.41 8.77 -6.08
C LEU A 7 4.67 9.31 -6.78
N THR A 8 4.53 10.30 -7.65
CA THR A 8 5.66 10.89 -8.40
C THR A 8 6.63 11.62 -7.46
N GLU A 9 6.11 12.34 -6.47
CA GLU A 9 6.92 13.07 -5.49
C GLU A 9 7.41 12.18 -4.34
N GLY A 10 6.88 10.95 -4.20
CA GLY A 10 7.23 10.01 -3.14
C GLY A 10 6.81 10.46 -1.74
N THR A 11 5.81 11.35 -1.64
CA THR A 11 5.35 11.97 -0.38
C THR A 11 3.84 12.21 -0.38
N SER A 12 3.24 12.19 0.80
CA SER A 12 1.83 12.54 1.04
C SER A 12 1.57 14.04 1.17
N ASP A 13 2.59 14.90 1.08
CA ASP A 13 2.46 16.36 1.28
C ASP A 13 1.44 17.04 0.36
N PRO A 14 1.30 16.68 -0.93
CA PRO A 14 0.24 17.26 -1.76
C PRO A 14 -1.16 16.93 -1.22
N LEU A 15 -1.35 15.71 -0.72
CA LEU A 15 -2.62 15.28 -0.13
C LEU A 15 -2.91 16.03 1.18
N LEU A 16 -1.92 16.18 2.05
CA LEU A 16 -2.09 16.90 3.31
C LEU A 16 -2.53 18.35 3.09
N ARG A 17 -1.87 19.06 2.15
CA ARG A 17 -2.29 20.43 1.78
C ARG A 17 -3.71 20.48 1.23
N PHE A 18 -4.09 19.51 0.40
CA PHE A 18 -5.45 19.43 -0.09
C PHE A 18 -6.47 19.20 1.04
N ILE A 19 -6.16 18.35 2.02
CA ILE A 19 -7.01 18.13 3.20
C ILE A 19 -7.17 19.42 3.99
N ASP A 20 -6.07 20.16 4.25
CA ASP A 20 -6.12 21.45 4.95
C ASP A 20 -7.04 22.45 4.25
N GLU A 21 -7.00 22.51 2.91
CA GLU A 21 -7.91 23.34 2.11
C GLU A 21 -9.38 22.90 2.21
N GLN A 22 -9.66 21.60 2.38
CA GLN A 22 -11.02 21.12 2.60
C GLN A 22 -11.51 21.39 4.03
N LEU A 23 -10.61 21.38 5.01
CA LEU A 23 -10.89 21.68 6.42
C LEU A 23 -11.23 23.16 6.64
N ALA A 24 -10.63 24.05 5.85
CA ALA A 24 -10.91 25.49 5.91
C ALA A 24 -12.33 25.88 5.45
N GLN A 25 -13.10 24.95 4.87
CA GLN A 25 -14.46 25.20 4.41
C GLN A 25 -15.48 25.00 5.52
N GLU A 26 -16.51 25.86 5.58
CA GLU A 26 -17.63 25.71 6.52
C GLU A 26 -18.95 25.47 5.74
N PRO A 27 -19.56 24.27 5.82
CA PRO A 27 -19.10 23.08 6.54
C PRO A 27 -17.98 22.32 5.79
N PRO A 28 -17.13 21.54 6.50
CA PRO A 28 -16.11 20.71 5.87
C PRO A 28 -16.72 19.68 4.92
N ARG A 29 -16.08 19.46 3.78
CA ARG A 29 -16.55 18.50 2.75
C ARG A 29 -16.23 17.04 3.13
N THR A 30 -16.83 16.56 4.21
CA THR A 30 -16.60 15.20 4.74
C THR A 30 -16.94 14.09 3.75
N GLN A 31 -17.94 14.27 2.89
CA GLN A 31 -18.27 13.27 1.87
C GLN A 31 -17.14 13.09 0.86
N LEU A 32 -16.54 14.19 0.40
CA LEU A 32 -15.40 14.14 -0.53
C LEU A 32 -14.21 13.41 0.09
N LEU A 33 -13.93 13.64 1.37
CA LEU A 33 -12.88 12.93 2.09
C LEU A 33 -13.15 11.43 2.21
N ARG A 34 -14.42 11.02 2.41
CA ARG A 34 -14.81 9.60 2.40
C ARG A 34 -14.62 8.97 1.03
N ASP A 35 -15.07 9.64 -0.02
CA ASP A 35 -14.93 9.14 -1.40
C ASP A 35 -13.45 8.93 -1.76
N ILE A 36 -12.55 9.82 -1.31
CA ILE A 36 -11.10 9.67 -1.50
C ILE A 36 -10.55 8.52 -0.66
N ALA A 37 -11.00 8.35 0.59
CA ALA A 37 -10.58 7.23 1.42
C ALA A 37 -10.97 5.88 0.78
N ASP A 38 -12.19 5.77 0.26
CA ASP A 38 -12.68 4.56 -0.40
C ASP A 38 -11.86 4.26 -1.68
N ASP A 39 -11.53 5.27 -2.50
CA ASP A 39 -10.66 5.09 -3.67
C ASP A 39 -9.23 4.65 -3.28
N LEU A 40 -8.64 5.26 -2.25
CA LEU A 40 -7.32 4.86 -1.75
C LEU A 40 -7.33 3.43 -1.20
N HIS A 41 -8.39 3.04 -0.52
CA HIS A 41 -8.55 1.68 -0.02
C HIS A 41 -8.62 0.66 -1.16
N GLN A 42 -9.42 0.93 -2.20
CA GLN A 42 -9.50 0.07 -3.38
C GLN A 42 -8.14 -0.06 -4.09
N ARG A 43 -7.43 1.06 -4.27
CA ARG A 43 -6.09 1.06 -4.87
C ARG A 43 -5.09 0.27 -4.04
N LEU A 44 -5.13 0.40 -2.71
CA LEU A 44 -4.26 -0.35 -1.83
C LEU A 44 -4.46 -1.86 -1.99
N VAL A 45 -5.72 -2.31 -2.04
CA VAL A 45 -6.04 -3.73 -2.29
C VAL A 45 -5.46 -4.17 -3.63
N SER A 46 -5.66 -3.39 -4.70
CA SER A 46 -5.10 -3.70 -6.02
C SER A 46 -3.55 -3.74 -6.04
N LEU A 47 -2.87 -2.86 -5.30
CA LEU A 47 -1.40 -2.87 -5.20
C LEU A 47 -0.90 -4.11 -4.46
N GLN A 48 -1.58 -4.53 -3.39
CA GLN A 48 -1.26 -5.75 -2.66
C GLN A 48 -1.42 -6.98 -3.56
N GLU A 49 -2.51 -7.06 -4.33
CA GLU A 49 -2.72 -8.11 -5.32
C GLU A 49 -1.60 -8.13 -6.37
N GLN A 50 -1.27 -6.98 -6.95
CA GLN A 50 -0.18 -6.85 -7.93
C GLN A 50 1.17 -7.30 -7.37
N TYR A 51 1.45 -7.02 -6.10
CA TYR A 51 2.68 -7.44 -5.43
C TYR A 51 2.77 -8.98 -5.33
N PHE A 52 1.68 -9.64 -4.94
CA PHE A 52 1.62 -11.11 -4.89
C PHE A 52 1.67 -11.73 -6.29
N GLU A 53 0.99 -11.14 -7.27
CA GLU A 53 1.09 -11.60 -8.66
C GLU A 53 2.51 -11.48 -9.21
N ALA A 54 3.22 -10.40 -8.91
CA ALA A 54 4.61 -10.22 -9.33
C ALA A 54 5.51 -11.34 -8.79
N ARG A 55 5.31 -11.71 -7.52
CA ARG A 55 6.00 -12.84 -6.89
C ARG A 55 5.68 -14.15 -7.60
N ASP A 56 4.40 -14.44 -7.81
CA ASP A 56 3.95 -15.71 -8.36
C ASP A 56 4.36 -15.87 -9.83
N ARG A 57 4.35 -14.77 -10.60
CA ARG A 57 4.90 -14.74 -11.97
C ARG A 57 6.37 -15.14 -12.00
N VAL A 58 7.17 -14.66 -11.05
CA VAL A 58 8.60 -15.00 -10.97
C VAL A 58 8.84 -16.41 -10.50
N LEU A 59 8.11 -16.89 -9.48
CA LEU A 59 8.16 -18.28 -9.07
C LEU A 59 7.83 -19.22 -10.24
N HIS A 60 6.75 -18.91 -10.96
CA HIS A 60 6.33 -19.69 -12.12
C HIS A 60 7.35 -19.65 -13.26
N LEU A 61 7.90 -18.47 -13.57
CA LEU A 61 8.87 -18.31 -14.65
C LEU A 61 10.19 -19.02 -14.33
N VAL A 62 10.66 -18.95 -13.08
CA VAL A 62 11.87 -19.67 -12.68
C VAL A 62 11.66 -21.17 -12.72
N LYS A 63 10.51 -21.66 -12.25
CA LYS A 63 10.14 -23.07 -12.33
C LYS A 63 10.04 -23.59 -13.75
N THR A 64 9.37 -22.86 -14.64
CA THR A 64 9.12 -23.33 -16.02
C THR A 64 10.32 -23.18 -16.94
N ARG A 65 11.14 -22.13 -16.76
CA ARG A 65 12.24 -21.81 -17.68
C ARG A 65 13.58 -22.39 -17.26
N PHE A 66 13.78 -22.59 -15.96
CA PHE A 66 15.05 -23.10 -15.42
C PHE A 66 14.89 -24.43 -14.69
N ASP A 67 13.67 -24.94 -14.53
CA ASP A 67 13.38 -26.17 -13.78
C ASP A 67 13.93 -26.09 -12.34
N LEU A 68 13.66 -24.96 -11.68
CA LEU A 68 14.12 -24.61 -10.34
C LEU A 68 12.95 -24.23 -9.45
N ASP A 69 12.95 -24.70 -8.20
CA ASP A 69 11.96 -24.32 -7.21
C ASP A 69 12.50 -23.29 -6.22
N MET A 70 12.00 -22.05 -6.32
CA MET A 70 12.32 -20.95 -5.39
C MET A 70 11.27 -20.79 -4.29
N SER A 71 10.17 -21.55 -4.31
CA SER A 71 9.12 -21.44 -3.28
C SER A 71 9.67 -21.60 -1.86
N PRO A 72 10.60 -22.53 -1.56
CA PRO A 72 11.17 -22.65 -0.20
C PRO A 72 11.91 -21.41 0.30
N LEU A 73 12.44 -20.58 -0.60
CA LEU A 73 13.19 -19.36 -0.27
C LEU A 73 12.27 -18.14 -0.11
N ILE A 74 11.22 -18.09 -0.93
CA ILE A 74 10.35 -16.91 -1.07
C ILE A 74 9.09 -17.02 -0.22
N VAL A 75 8.46 -18.20 -0.13
CA VAL A 75 7.18 -18.38 0.59
C VAL A 75 7.28 -18.04 2.08
N PRO A 76 8.35 -18.42 2.83
CA PRO A 76 8.49 -18.04 4.23
C PRO A 76 8.63 -16.53 4.47
N LYS A 77 8.99 -15.78 3.42
CA LYS A 77 9.25 -14.34 3.44
C LYS A 77 8.44 -13.61 2.38
N ALA A 78 7.24 -14.12 2.09
CA ALA A 78 6.38 -13.67 0.99
C ALA A 78 6.14 -12.16 0.98
N GLU A 79 6.04 -11.55 2.16
CA GLU A 79 5.76 -10.13 2.35
C GLU A 79 6.96 -9.24 2.03
N ILE A 80 8.19 -9.78 2.12
CA ILE A 80 9.44 -9.01 1.97
C ILE A 80 10.38 -9.61 0.92
N TYR A 81 9.87 -10.39 -0.04
CA TYR A 81 10.74 -11.10 -0.99
C TYR A 81 11.59 -10.14 -1.83
N HIS A 82 11.08 -8.93 -2.10
CA HIS A 82 11.82 -7.88 -2.81
C HIS A 82 13.05 -7.35 -2.04
N GLN A 83 13.17 -7.67 -0.75
CA GLN A 83 14.30 -7.31 0.11
C GLN A 83 15.37 -8.41 0.17
N LEU A 84 15.10 -9.58 -0.40
CA LEU A 84 16.07 -10.67 -0.41
C LEU A 84 17.24 -10.31 -1.33
N PRO A 85 18.50 -10.45 -0.89
CA PRO A 85 19.62 -10.22 -1.76
C PRO A 85 19.58 -11.17 -2.95
N ILE A 86 19.64 -10.63 -4.17
CA ILE A 86 19.59 -11.43 -5.40
C ILE A 86 20.74 -12.44 -5.42
N ASP A 87 21.92 -12.05 -4.92
CA ASP A 87 23.07 -12.95 -4.81
C ASP A 87 22.78 -14.14 -3.90
N ASP A 88 22.09 -13.94 -2.78
CA ASP A 88 21.71 -15.03 -1.88
C ASP A 88 20.70 -15.98 -2.54
N LEU A 89 19.75 -15.43 -3.30
CA LEU A 89 18.80 -16.24 -4.08
C LEU A 89 19.52 -17.08 -5.14
N ILE A 90 20.43 -16.47 -5.91
CA ILE A 90 21.23 -17.16 -6.92
C ILE A 90 22.11 -18.23 -6.27
N ASN A 91 22.79 -17.91 -5.16
CA ASN A 91 23.63 -18.87 -4.45
C ASN A 91 22.83 -20.06 -3.92
N ALA A 92 21.66 -19.80 -3.34
CA ALA A 92 20.76 -20.84 -2.85
C ALA A 92 20.24 -21.74 -3.98
N ILE A 93 20.00 -21.17 -5.16
CA ILE A 93 19.62 -21.91 -6.37
C ILE A 93 20.80 -22.75 -6.89
N CYS A 94 21.99 -22.16 -7.00
CA CYS A 94 23.19 -22.84 -7.45
C CYS A 94 23.60 -23.99 -6.51
N ALA A 95 23.28 -23.88 -5.22
CA ALA A 95 23.45 -24.96 -4.25
C ALA A 95 22.52 -26.16 -4.50
N GLN A 96 21.33 -25.94 -5.07
CA GLN A 96 20.43 -27.02 -5.48
C GLN A 96 20.85 -27.63 -6.82
N ARG A 97 21.28 -26.79 -7.76
CA ARG A 97 21.67 -27.20 -9.10
C ARG A 97 22.64 -26.19 -9.72
N SER A 98 23.77 -26.69 -10.22
CA SER A 98 24.71 -25.86 -10.98
C SER A 98 24.06 -25.35 -12.27
N LEU A 99 24.06 -24.03 -12.45
CA LEU A 99 23.58 -23.35 -13.64
C LEU A 99 24.74 -23.09 -14.60
N GLN A 100 24.46 -23.10 -15.91
CA GLN A 100 25.42 -22.58 -16.87
C GLN A 100 25.50 -21.05 -16.74
N ALA A 101 26.66 -20.47 -17.05
CA ALA A 101 26.90 -19.03 -16.89
C ALA A 101 25.88 -18.17 -17.67
N GLU A 102 25.41 -18.65 -18.82
CA GLU A 102 24.38 -17.96 -19.60
C GLU A 102 23.03 -17.94 -18.87
N ASP A 103 22.62 -19.07 -18.30
CA ASP A 103 21.34 -19.20 -17.59
C ASP A 103 21.38 -18.43 -16.27
N GLU A 104 22.50 -18.45 -15.55
CA GLU A 104 22.71 -17.61 -14.38
C GLU A 104 22.56 -16.12 -14.74
N GLY A 105 23.20 -15.67 -15.82
CA GLY A 105 23.10 -14.28 -16.29
C GLY A 105 21.69 -13.89 -16.74
N ARG A 106 20.90 -14.82 -17.27
CA ARG A 106 19.48 -14.61 -17.59
C ARG A 106 18.63 -14.55 -16.32
N LEU A 107 18.78 -15.51 -15.40
CA LEU A 107 18.06 -15.58 -14.15
C LEU A 107 18.30 -14.33 -13.29
N ARG A 108 19.55 -13.89 -13.16
CA ARG A 108 19.91 -12.66 -12.45
C ARG A 108 19.21 -11.43 -13.01
N ARG A 109 19.11 -11.30 -14.34
CA ARG A 109 18.38 -10.19 -14.98
C ARG A 109 16.88 -10.24 -14.67
N ILE A 110 16.28 -11.42 -14.77
CA ILE A 110 14.86 -11.64 -14.43
C ILE A 110 14.59 -11.26 -12.97
N LEU A 111 15.39 -11.77 -12.03
CA LEU A 111 15.25 -11.48 -10.62
C LEU A 111 15.43 -9.98 -10.34
N LYS A 112 16.40 -9.33 -10.97
CA LYS A 112 16.63 -7.88 -10.80
C LYS A 112 15.45 -7.04 -11.28
N VAL A 113 14.90 -7.35 -12.46
CA VAL A 113 13.72 -6.64 -12.99
C VAL A 113 12.52 -6.87 -12.07
N SER A 114 12.28 -8.11 -11.67
CA SER A 114 11.17 -8.43 -10.76
C SER A 114 11.31 -7.78 -9.39
N HIS A 115 12.51 -7.78 -8.79
CA HIS A 115 12.76 -7.10 -7.52
C HIS A 115 12.47 -5.61 -7.65
N GLY A 116 12.89 -4.98 -8.74
CA GLY A 116 12.58 -3.56 -9.00
C GLY A 116 11.08 -3.29 -9.07
N ILE A 117 10.34 -4.11 -9.81
CA ILE A 117 8.87 -3.99 -9.91
C ILE A 117 8.22 -4.22 -8.55
N ALA A 118 8.62 -5.26 -7.83
CA ALA A 118 8.08 -5.60 -6.53
C ALA A 118 8.33 -4.51 -5.48
N ALA A 119 9.55 -3.96 -5.45
CA ALA A 119 9.92 -2.86 -4.57
C ALA A 119 9.11 -1.60 -4.89
N GLN A 120 8.91 -1.29 -6.18
CA GLN A 120 8.09 -0.14 -6.58
C GLN A 120 6.63 -0.31 -6.11
N VAL A 121 6.01 -1.45 -6.42
CA VAL A 121 4.61 -1.73 -6.01
C VAL A 121 4.48 -1.72 -4.48
N PHE A 122 5.45 -2.25 -3.76
CA PHE A 122 5.48 -2.21 -2.30
C PHE A 122 5.56 -0.78 -1.76
N ASN A 123 6.45 0.04 -2.30
CA ASN A 123 6.58 1.45 -1.88
C ASN A 123 5.31 2.24 -2.19
N ASP A 124 4.69 2.02 -3.35
CA ASP A 124 3.43 2.64 -3.71
C ASP A 124 2.30 2.21 -2.77
N ALA A 125 2.30 0.93 -2.33
CA ALA A 125 1.34 0.43 -1.35
C ALA A 125 1.53 1.08 0.02
N VAL A 126 2.77 1.22 0.49
CA VAL A 126 3.09 1.90 1.75
C VAL A 126 2.62 3.36 1.70
N LEU A 127 2.96 4.09 0.66
CA LEU A 127 2.54 5.49 0.51
C LEU A 127 1.02 5.62 0.40
N THR A 128 0.35 4.70 -0.31
CA THR A 128 -1.11 4.66 -0.40
C THR A 128 -1.77 4.38 0.94
N GLN A 129 -1.20 3.47 1.74
CA GLN A 129 -1.65 3.19 3.09
C GLN A 129 -1.49 4.41 4.00
N ASP A 130 -0.35 5.12 3.93
CA ASP A 130 -0.13 6.33 4.72
C ASP A 130 -1.15 7.42 4.38
N MET A 131 -1.37 7.66 3.09
CA MET A 131 -2.39 8.58 2.59
C MET A 131 -3.80 8.22 3.10
N HIS A 132 -4.16 6.93 3.05
CA HIS A 132 -5.45 6.44 3.53
C HIS A 132 -5.60 6.61 5.05
N SER A 133 -4.55 6.33 5.83
CA SER A 133 -4.55 6.53 7.28
C SER A 133 -4.78 8.00 7.64
N TYR A 134 -4.07 8.93 6.98
CA TYR A 134 -4.24 10.36 7.25
C TYR A 134 -5.67 10.84 7.01
N ILE A 135 -6.30 10.44 5.91
CA ILE A 135 -7.68 10.85 5.63
C ILE A 135 -8.65 10.32 6.69
N ASN A 136 -8.48 9.06 7.12
CA ASN A 136 -9.34 8.47 8.14
C ASN A 136 -9.18 9.15 9.51
N ASP A 137 -7.97 9.50 9.90
CA ASP A 137 -7.72 10.25 11.13
C ASP A 137 -8.44 11.59 11.13
N TRP A 138 -8.40 12.30 9.99
CA TRP A 138 -9.11 13.56 9.83
C TRP A 138 -10.64 13.39 9.82
N LEU A 139 -11.16 12.39 9.12
CA LEU A 139 -12.59 12.07 9.14
C LEU A 139 -13.07 11.77 10.56
N MET A 140 -12.30 11.02 11.35
CA MET A 140 -12.60 10.74 12.76
C MET A 140 -12.61 12.03 13.60
N ALA A 141 -11.62 12.91 13.42
CA ALA A 141 -11.54 14.18 14.12
C ALA A 141 -12.74 15.10 13.81
N LEU A 142 -13.11 15.22 12.52
CA LEU A 142 -14.25 16.03 12.08
C LEU A 142 -15.57 15.49 12.62
N ASN A 143 -15.80 14.17 12.54
CA ASN A 143 -17.00 13.55 13.10
C ASN A 143 -17.12 13.81 14.61
N THR A 144 -16.00 13.74 15.34
CA THR A 144 -15.95 14.04 16.78
C THR A 144 -16.31 15.50 17.07
N GLN A 145 -15.80 16.44 16.27
CA GLN A 145 -16.10 17.86 16.40
C GLN A 145 -17.58 18.17 16.10
N SER A 146 -18.13 17.58 15.03
CA SER A 146 -19.55 17.72 14.67
C SER A 146 -20.47 17.17 15.77
N ALA A 147 -20.17 15.98 16.30
CA ALA A 147 -20.92 15.38 17.41
C ALA A 147 -20.92 16.27 18.66
N ARG A 148 -19.76 16.88 19.01
CA ARG A 148 -19.68 17.84 20.12
C ARG A 148 -20.51 19.09 19.88
N ARG A 149 -20.47 19.67 18.67
CA ARG A 149 -21.29 20.84 18.32
C ARG A 149 -22.79 20.53 18.39
N GLN A 150 -23.20 19.34 17.99
CA GLN A 150 -24.60 18.90 18.09
C GLN A 150 -25.02 18.62 19.54
N GLY A 151 -24.18 17.97 20.35
CA GLY A 151 -24.45 17.71 21.77
C GLY A 151 -24.43 18.96 22.66
N ILE A 152 -23.70 20.02 22.28
CA ILE A 152 -23.74 21.34 22.95
C ILE A 152 -25.00 22.13 22.56
N ASN A 153 -25.54 21.89 21.36
CA ASN A 153 -26.75 22.55 20.84
C ASN A 153 -28.05 21.77 21.14
N ASP A 154 -28.04 20.83 22.09
CA ASP A 154 -29.25 20.18 22.59
C ASP A 154 -29.71 20.83 23.91
N PRO A 155 -30.59 21.86 23.87
CA PRO A 155 -31.14 22.50 25.07
C PRO A 155 -32.20 21.62 25.79
N PHE A 156 -32.50 20.42 25.28
CA PHE A 156 -33.51 19.52 25.83
C PHE A 156 -32.89 18.21 26.36
N GLY A 157 -32.07 18.32 27.41
CA GLY A 157 -31.97 17.22 28.36
C GLY A 157 -33.38 16.90 28.91
N PRO A 158 -33.78 15.62 29.05
CA PRO A 158 -35.17 15.23 29.22
C PRO A 158 -35.79 15.93 30.44
N ASP A 159 -36.86 16.65 30.14
CA ASP A 159 -37.84 17.25 31.03
C ASP A 159 -38.33 16.19 32.04
N LYS A 160 -37.60 16.00 33.14
CA LYS A 160 -38.09 15.27 34.31
C LYS A 160 -39.02 16.20 35.06
N ARG A 161 -40.27 16.26 34.58
CA ARG A 161 -41.43 16.58 35.40
C ARG A 161 -41.42 15.65 36.62
N ILE A 162 -41.13 16.21 37.79
CA ILE A 162 -41.35 15.56 39.07
C ILE A 162 -42.42 16.39 39.77
N HIS A 163 -43.61 15.77 39.86
CA HIS A 163 -44.75 15.96 40.75
C HIS A 163 -44.98 17.33 41.42
#